data_AF-A0A7L3A777-F1
#
_entry.id   AF-A0A7L3A777-F1
#
_cell.length_a   1.000
_cell.length_b   1.000
_cell.length_c   1.000
_cell.angle_alpha   90.00
_cell.angle_beta   90.00
_cell.angle_gamma   90.00
#
_symmetry.space_group_name_H-M   'P 1'
#
loop_
_entity.id
_entity.type
_entity.pdbx_description
1 polymer ?
#
loop_
_entity_poly.entity_id
_entity_poly.type
_entity_poly.pdbx_seq_one_letter_code
_entity_poly.pdbx_strand_id
1 'polypeptide(L)'
;GTFRLSFSVKAAIAPVAQMLVYTTSPSGEVIASSQDFQVEMCLPNKVRLGFAPKEGLPASNTHLQLQTSPRSLCALHAVDKSVLLMKPENELSPSSVYHLLPVKESHGYSFRNYYLEEDNTNPCVSLDNLSLNGFLYVPISSDGEGDAYDILKELGLKVFTSSKIHKPELCEHYPEHMMERSYSGSTVLTILKFDLRITTTWRENSCPEDVVDGNPMETVRKYFPETWIWDIISVNSEGKVDLEVTIPDTITEWKANAFCTSADTGFGLSPTVSLRAFQPFFVELTMPYSVVRGESFTLKATVFNYLPACIRVSVSLAESADFLAVPVGEQEESYCICVNERKTVAWAVTPRSLGK
;
A
#
# COMPACT_ATOMS: atom_id res chain seq x y z
N GLY A 1 -39.29 -19.46 -10.10
CA GLY A 1 -38.35 -19.82 -11.19
C GLY A 1 -36.99 -19.25 -10.86
N THR A 2 -35.92 -19.76 -11.46
CA THR A 2 -34.56 -19.25 -11.27
C THR A 2 -34.11 -18.56 -12.54
N PHE A 3 -33.77 -17.28 -12.47
CA PHE A 3 -33.20 -16.53 -13.59
C PHE A 3 -31.70 -16.39 -13.36
N ARG A 4 -30.87 -16.87 -14.30
CA ARG A 4 -29.41 -16.85 -14.19
C ARG A 4 -28.83 -15.91 -15.23
N LEU A 5 -28.08 -14.91 -14.76
CA LEU A 5 -27.32 -13.98 -15.59
C LEU A 5 -25.82 -14.21 -15.35
N SER A 6 -25.01 -13.99 -16.38
CA SER A 6 -23.56 -14.11 -16.28
C SER A 6 -22.91 -12.87 -16.89
N PHE A 7 -22.01 -12.25 -16.13
CA PHE A 7 -21.29 -11.05 -16.53
C PHE A 7 -19.78 -11.26 -16.30
N SER A 8 -18.98 -10.61 -17.14
CA SER A 8 -17.52 -10.64 -17.02
C SER A 8 -17.06 -9.42 -16.23
N VAL A 9 -16.45 -9.65 -15.06
CA VAL A 9 -15.89 -8.61 -14.21
C VAL A 9 -14.64 -8.02 -14.87
N LYS A 10 -14.63 -6.69 -15.07
CA LYS A 10 -13.53 -5.93 -15.68
C LYS A 10 -13.08 -4.80 -14.74
N ALA A 11 -11.87 -4.27 -14.95
CA ALA A 11 -11.35 -3.15 -14.16
C ALA A 11 -12.24 -1.89 -14.20
N ALA A 12 -12.99 -1.70 -15.30
CA ALA A 12 -13.87 -0.54 -15.47
C ALA A 12 -15.08 -0.49 -14.52
N ILE A 13 -15.42 -1.60 -13.86
CA ILE A 13 -16.56 -1.66 -12.91
C ILE A 13 -16.12 -1.63 -11.44
N ALA A 14 -14.83 -1.40 -11.17
CA ALA A 14 -14.33 -1.16 -9.82
C ALA A 14 -14.57 0.30 -9.40
N PRO A 15 -14.78 0.60 -8.10
CA PRO A 15 -14.72 -0.32 -6.96
C PRO A 15 -16.06 -0.99 -6.61
N VAL A 16 -17.19 -0.44 -7.07
CA VAL A 16 -18.53 -0.96 -6.77
C VAL A 16 -19.30 -1.11 -8.08
N ALA A 17 -19.90 -2.28 -8.29
CA ALA A 17 -20.80 -2.52 -9.40
C ALA A 17 -22.25 -2.55 -8.87
N GLN A 18 -23.04 -1.52 -9.21
CA GLN A 18 -24.45 -1.44 -8.87
C GLN A 18 -25.28 -2.13 -9.97
N MET A 19 -26.03 -3.17 -9.62
CA MET A 19 -26.85 -3.93 -10.57
C MET A 19 -28.33 -3.68 -10.33
N LEU A 20 -29.03 -3.22 -11.37
CA LEU A 20 -30.49 -3.08 -11.39
C LEU A 20 -31.12 -4.19 -12.22
N VAL A 21 -32.15 -4.84 -11.68
CA VAL A 21 -33.05 -5.72 -12.40
C VAL A 21 -34.46 -5.17 -12.26
N TYR A 22 -35.14 -4.97 -13.38
CA TYR A 22 -36.54 -4.54 -13.37
C TYR A 22 -37.36 -5.29 -14.41
N THR A 23 -38.67 -5.34 -14.19
CA THR A 23 -39.64 -5.85 -15.15
C THR A 23 -40.91 -4.99 -15.11
N THR A 24 -41.61 -4.93 -16.24
CA THR A 24 -42.87 -4.20 -16.38
C THR A 24 -44.01 -5.20 -16.50
N SER A 25 -44.99 -5.12 -15.61
CA SER A 25 -46.18 -5.95 -15.68
C SER A 25 -47.09 -5.50 -16.84
N PRO A 26 -48.01 -6.38 -17.32
CA PRO A 26 -49.02 -5.98 -18.30
C PRO A 26 -49.97 -4.87 -17.81
N SER A 27 -50.11 -4.68 -16.50
CA SER A 27 -50.89 -3.57 -15.91
C SER A 27 -50.14 -2.23 -15.91
N GLY A 28 -48.89 -2.22 -16.39
CA GLY A 28 -48.04 -1.03 -16.49
C GLY A 28 -47.28 -0.72 -15.20
N GLU A 29 -47.23 -1.64 -14.23
CA GLU A 29 -46.49 -1.49 -12.98
C GLU A 29 -45.04 -1.96 -13.15
N VAL A 30 -44.10 -1.25 -12.52
CA VAL A 30 -42.68 -1.61 -12.53
C VAL A 30 -42.33 -2.33 -11.24
N ILE A 31 -41.70 -3.50 -11.37
CA ILE A 31 -41.11 -4.23 -10.24
C ILE A 31 -39.60 -4.17 -10.44
N ALA A 32 -38.88 -3.62 -9.47
CA ALA A 32 -37.44 -3.43 -9.52
C ALA A 32 -36.75 -4.04 -8.30
N SER A 33 -35.47 -4.35 -8.45
CA SER A 33 -34.56 -4.75 -7.37
C SER A 33 -33.13 -4.34 -7.76
N SER A 34 -32.40 -3.79 -6.80
CA SER A 34 -31.00 -3.42 -6.95
C SER A 34 -30.12 -4.25 -6.02
N GLN A 35 -28.85 -4.43 -6.40
CA GLN A 35 -27.83 -5.01 -5.54
C GLN A 35 -26.46 -4.44 -5.89
N ASP A 36 -25.71 -4.05 -4.87
CA ASP A 36 -24.33 -3.61 -5.00
C ASP A 36 -23.37 -4.79 -4.82
N PHE A 37 -22.37 -4.85 -5.70
CA PHE A 37 -21.29 -5.82 -5.67
C PHE A 37 -19.96 -5.11 -5.47
N GLN A 38 -19.25 -5.47 -4.40
CA GLN A 38 -17.89 -4.99 -4.18
C GLN A 38 -16.94 -5.66 -5.17
N VAL A 39 -16.23 -4.85 -5.97
CA VAL A 39 -15.31 -5.30 -7.00
C VAL A 39 -13.89 -4.92 -6.60
N GLU A 40 -12.97 -5.85 -6.78
CA GLU A 40 -11.55 -5.59 -6.51
C GLU A 40 -11.03 -4.41 -7.34
N MET A 41 -10.37 -3.48 -6.66
CA MET A 41 -9.73 -2.28 -7.22
C MET A 41 -8.52 -2.63 -8.07
N CYS A 42 -8.77 -3.20 -9.25
CA CYS A 42 -7.74 -3.62 -10.18
C CYS A 42 -7.49 -2.55 -11.25
N LEU A 43 -6.24 -2.44 -11.69
CA LEU A 43 -5.88 -1.48 -12.73
C LEU A 43 -5.92 -2.13 -14.13
N PRO A 44 -6.36 -1.40 -15.16
CA PRO A 44 -6.51 -1.94 -16.51
C PRO A 44 -5.16 -2.27 -17.17
N ASN A 45 -4.15 -1.41 -17.03
CA ASN A 45 -2.81 -1.69 -17.53
C ASN A 45 -2.06 -2.62 -16.56
N LYS A 46 -1.73 -3.84 -17.00
CA LYS A 46 -1.03 -4.83 -16.19
C LYS A 46 0.47 -4.58 -16.25
N VAL A 47 1.02 -4.03 -15.17
CA VAL A 47 2.46 -3.75 -15.04
C VAL A 47 3.12 -4.84 -14.19
N ARG A 48 4.22 -5.39 -14.69
CA ARG A 48 5.06 -6.34 -13.96
C ARG A 48 6.50 -5.84 -14.00
N LEU A 49 7.09 -5.71 -12.82
CA LEU A 49 8.49 -5.38 -12.64
C LEU A 49 9.20 -6.61 -12.04
N GLY A 50 10.48 -6.78 -12.32
CA GLY A 50 11.28 -7.85 -11.72
C GLY A 50 12.77 -7.63 -11.91
N PHE A 51 13.57 -8.17 -10.99
CA PHE A 51 15.01 -8.22 -11.12
C PHE A 51 15.47 -9.63 -11.50
N ALA A 52 16.47 -9.71 -12.36
CA ALA A 52 17.14 -10.93 -12.76
C ALA A 52 18.66 -10.71 -12.78
N PRO A 53 19.44 -11.30 -11.85
CA PRO A 53 19.01 -12.08 -10.68
C PRO A 53 18.37 -11.22 -9.57
N LYS A 54 17.70 -11.87 -8.60
CA LYS A 54 17.06 -11.24 -7.42
C LYS A 54 18.02 -10.97 -6.26
N GLU A 55 19.24 -11.49 -6.34
CA GLU A 55 20.32 -11.24 -5.38
C GLU A 55 21.60 -10.97 -6.17
N GLY A 56 22.41 -10.04 -5.69
CA GLY A 56 23.66 -9.67 -6.34
C GLY A 56 24.66 -9.05 -5.36
N LEU A 57 25.92 -9.02 -5.79
CA LEU A 57 26.97 -8.34 -5.03
C LEU A 57 26.82 -6.81 -5.19
N PRO A 58 27.21 -6.03 -4.18
CA PRO A 58 27.35 -4.58 -4.35
C PRO A 58 28.28 -4.25 -5.54
N ALA A 59 27.96 -3.19 -6.30
CA ALA A 59 28.66 -2.77 -7.52
C ALA A 59 28.63 -3.77 -8.71
N SER A 60 27.89 -4.88 -8.61
CA SER A 60 27.63 -5.76 -9.75
C SER A 60 26.44 -5.28 -10.59
N ASN A 61 26.33 -5.76 -11.84
CA ASN A 61 25.20 -5.44 -12.71
C ASN A 61 24.05 -6.45 -12.53
N THR A 62 22.81 -5.97 -12.64
CA THR A 62 21.59 -6.79 -12.69
C THR A 62 20.63 -6.24 -13.75
N HIS A 63 19.67 -7.07 -14.16
CA HIS A 63 18.67 -6.69 -15.14
C HIS A 63 17.34 -6.36 -14.47
N LEU A 64 16.83 -5.15 -14.72
CA LEU A 64 15.49 -4.71 -14.36
C LEU A 64 14.55 -4.93 -15.55
N GLN A 65 13.67 -5.91 -15.38
CA GLN A 65 12.72 -6.35 -16.40
C GLN A 65 11.36 -5.74 -16.13
N LEU A 66 10.84 -4.98 -17.11
CA LEU A 66 9.53 -4.36 -17.08
C LEU A 66 8.66 -4.93 -18.20
N GLN A 67 7.44 -5.34 -17.85
CA GLN A 67 6.41 -5.77 -18.78
C GLN A 67 5.12 -4.98 -18.55
N THR A 68 4.57 -4.40 -19.60
CA THR A 68 3.35 -3.58 -19.55
C THR A 68 2.68 -3.55 -20.93
N SER A 69 1.65 -2.73 -21.10
CA SER A 69 1.02 -2.49 -22.40
C SER A 69 2.01 -1.82 -23.36
N PRO A 70 1.97 -2.13 -24.67
CA PRO A 70 2.80 -1.50 -25.67
C PRO A 70 2.77 0.03 -25.61
N ARG A 71 3.90 0.68 -25.88
CA ARG A 71 4.00 2.16 -25.97
C ARG A 71 3.56 2.89 -24.70
N SER A 72 3.61 2.24 -23.54
CA SER A 72 3.36 2.88 -22.26
C SER A 72 4.53 3.77 -21.84
N LEU A 73 4.24 4.83 -21.09
CA LEU A 73 5.24 5.63 -20.38
C LEU A 73 5.24 5.19 -18.91
N CYS A 74 6.41 4.77 -18.40
CA CYS A 74 6.53 4.19 -17.07
C CYS A 74 7.53 4.97 -16.21
N ALA A 75 7.11 5.31 -14.99
CA ALA A 75 7.99 5.83 -13.95
C ALA A 75 8.47 4.68 -13.07
N LEU A 76 9.78 4.56 -12.93
CA LEU A 76 10.48 3.55 -12.14
C LEU A 76 11.01 4.19 -10.86
N HIS A 77 10.86 3.49 -9.75
CA HIS A 77 11.35 3.93 -8.45
C HIS A 77 11.92 2.75 -7.68
N ALA A 78 13.13 2.91 -7.14
CA ALA A 78 13.74 1.95 -6.22
C ALA A 78 14.42 2.66 -5.05
N VAL A 79 14.11 2.22 -3.83
CA VAL A 79 14.62 2.79 -2.57
C VAL A 79 15.14 1.70 -1.65
N ASP A 80 16.01 2.11 -0.74
CA ASP A 80 16.47 1.26 0.35
C ASP A 80 15.30 0.91 1.28
N LYS A 81 15.22 -0.35 1.72
CA LYS A 81 14.20 -0.81 2.68
C LYS A 81 14.14 0.03 3.96
N SER A 82 15.26 0.55 4.44
CA SER A 82 15.32 1.43 5.62
C SER A 82 14.48 2.71 5.44
N VAL A 83 14.43 3.28 4.23
CA VAL A 83 13.61 4.46 3.90
C VAL A 83 12.13 4.13 4.00
N LEU A 84 11.71 2.96 3.50
CA LEU A 84 10.32 2.51 3.58
C LEU A 84 9.88 2.22 5.02
N LEU A 85 10.78 1.73 5.86
CA LEU A 85 10.49 1.54 7.29
C LEU A 85 10.26 2.87 8.02
N MET A 86 10.77 3.99 7.51
CA MET A 86 10.54 5.31 8.13
C MET A 86 9.16 5.89 7.81
N LYS A 87 8.64 5.67 6.59
CA LYS A 87 7.34 6.22 6.13
C LYS A 87 6.60 5.27 5.18
N PRO A 88 6.05 4.15 5.67
CA PRO A 88 5.35 3.17 4.83
C PRO A 88 4.03 3.72 4.24
N GLU A 89 3.43 4.73 4.86
CA GLU A 89 2.11 5.27 4.52
C GLU A 89 2.06 6.04 3.19
N ASN A 90 3.23 6.33 2.60
CA ASN A 90 3.35 7.06 1.34
C ASN A 90 3.43 6.13 0.11
N GLU A 91 3.37 4.81 0.27
CA GLU A 91 3.37 3.91 -0.89
C GLU A 91 2.06 4.01 -1.66
N LEU A 92 2.20 4.21 -2.98
CA LEU A 92 1.08 4.15 -3.91
C LEU A 92 0.53 2.73 -3.94
N SER A 93 -0.78 2.61 -3.78
CA SER A 93 -1.51 1.36 -3.91
C SER A 93 -2.70 1.55 -4.85
N PRO A 94 -3.28 0.48 -5.42
CA PRO A 94 -4.48 0.60 -6.22
C PRO A 94 -5.61 1.29 -5.44
N SER A 95 -5.80 0.99 -4.16
CA SER A 95 -6.83 1.64 -3.33
C SER A 95 -6.57 3.14 -3.17
N SER A 96 -5.32 3.56 -2.96
CA SER A 96 -4.95 4.98 -2.92
C SER A 96 -5.36 5.70 -4.21
N VAL A 97 -5.15 5.07 -5.38
CA VAL A 97 -5.54 5.64 -6.69
C VAL A 97 -7.07 5.72 -6.83
N TYR A 98 -7.80 4.64 -6.53
CA TYR A 98 -9.26 4.66 -6.59
C TYR A 98 -9.88 5.64 -5.58
N HIS A 99 -9.22 5.90 -4.46
CA HIS A 99 -9.66 6.90 -3.48
C HIS A 99 -9.58 8.34 -3.98
N LEU A 100 -8.75 8.62 -4.98
CA LEU A 100 -8.67 9.94 -5.63
C LEU A 100 -9.81 10.20 -6.62
N LEU A 101 -10.60 9.17 -6.98
CA LEU A 101 -11.75 9.36 -7.86
C LEU A 101 -12.84 10.17 -7.14
N PRO A 102 -13.33 11.27 -7.75
CA PRO A 102 -14.27 12.18 -7.09
C PRO A 102 -15.65 11.57 -6.89
N VAL A 103 -16.04 10.65 -7.77
CA VAL A 103 -17.31 9.92 -7.72
C VAL A 103 -17.00 8.45 -7.94
N LYS A 104 -17.31 7.62 -6.95
CA LYS A 104 -17.10 6.16 -6.99
C LYS A 104 -18.42 5.40 -7.21
N GLU A 105 -19.50 6.00 -6.74
CA GLU A 105 -20.86 5.48 -6.76
C GLU A 105 -21.80 6.69 -6.74
N SER A 106 -22.97 6.53 -7.35
CA SER A 106 -24.06 7.49 -7.27
C SER A 106 -25.09 6.97 -6.28
N HIS A 107 -25.49 7.84 -5.36
CA HIS A 107 -26.52 7.56 -4.37
C HIS A 107 -27.50 8.72 -4.29
N GLY A 108 -28.78 8.47 -4.60
CA GLY A 108 -29.82 9.48 -4.53
C GLY A 108 -29.65 10.61 -5.57
N TYR A 109 -30.35 11.71 -5.32
CA TYR A 109 -30.31 12.93 -6.15
C TYR A 109 -29.55 14.08 -5.48
N SER A 110 -28.66 13.74 -4.55
CA SER A 110 -27.78 14.68 -3.89
C SER A 110 -26.51 14.85 -4.71
N PHE A 111 -26.30 16.04 -5.26
CA PHE A 111 -25.06 16.38 -5.94
C PHE A 111 -24.41 17.59 -5.26
N ARG A 112 -23.29 17.35 -4.57
CA ARG A 112 -22.61 18.36 -3.74
C ARG A 112 -23.58 18.91 -2.68
N ASN A 113 -23.95 20.20 -2.79
CA ASN A 113 -24.87 20.88 -1.87
C ASN A 113 -26.27 21.07 -2.47
N TYR A 114 -26.55 20.47 -3.63
CA TYR A 114 -27.85 20.57 -4.30
C TYR A 114 -28.63 19.29 -4.09
N TYR A 115 -29.88 19.44 -3.66
CA TYR A 115 -30.87 18.40 -3.63
C TYR A 115 -31.76 18.54 -4.87
N LEU A 116 -31.71 17.57 -5.76
CA LEU A 116 -32.36 17.63 -7.08
C LEU A 116 -33.62 16.77 -7.16
N GLU A 117 -34.18 16.39 -6.01
CA GLU A 117 -35.48 15.72 -5.98
C GLU A 117 -36.59 16.71 -6.30
N GLU A 118 -37.54 16.24 -7.11
CA GLU A 118 -38.73 16.98 -7.49
C GLU A 118 -39.89 16.53 -6.60
N ASP A 119 -40.77 17.45 -6.24
CA ASP A 119 -41.96 17.11 -5.47
C ASP A 119 -42.83 16.12 -6.24
N ASN A 120 -43.32 15.08 -5.55
CA ASN A 120 -44.27 14.15 -6.13
C ASN A 120 -45.60 14.88 -6.38
N THR A 121 -45.87 15.25 -7.63
CA THR A 121 -47.12 15.92 -8.01
C THR A 121 -48.29 14.96 -8.22
N ASN A 122 -48.11 13.65 -7.99
CA ASN A 122 -49.18 12.68 -8.16
C ASN A 122 -50.25 12.86 -7.06
N PRO A 123 -51.54 12.91 -7.42
CA PRO A 123 -52.60 13.04 -6.44
C PRO A 123 -52.68 11.79 -5.55
N CYS A 124 -52.87 12.00 -4.25
CA CYS A 124 -53.14 10.90 -3.32
C CYS A 124 -54.47 10.20 -3.68
N VAL A 125 -54.59 8.93 -3.31
CA VAL A 125 -55.76 8.11 -3.56
C VAL A 125 -56.65 8.08 -2.31
N SER A 126 -57.92 8.44 -2.44
CA SER A 126 -58.92 8.20 -1.39
C SER A 126 -59.54 6.82 -1.56
N LEU A 127 -59.41 5.97 -0.54
CA LEU A 127 -60.11 4.69 -0.44
C LEU A 127 -61.09 4.74 0.73
N ASP A 128 -62.32 4.32 0.49
CA ASP A 128 -63.35 4.22 1.53
C ASP A 128 -63.15 2.97 2.40
N ASN A 129 -63.59 3.05 3.66
CA ASN A 129 -63.59 1.91 4.55
C ASN A 129 -64.53 0.81 4.04
N LEU A 130 -64.05 -0.42 3.98
CA LEU A 130 -64.82 -1.58 3.51
C LEU A 130 -65.42 -2.33 4.70
N SER A 131 -66.75 -2.49 4.73
CA SER A 131 -67.43 -3.34 5.72
C SER A 131 -67.74 -4.71 5.13
N LEU A 132 -67.07 -5.75 5.62
CA LEU A 132 -67.27 -7.13 5.15
C LEU A 132 -67.49 -8.07 6.34
N ASN A 133 -68.60 -8.81 6.34
CA ASN A 133 -68.97 -9.76 7.40
C ASN A 133 -68.95 -9.19 8.83
N GLY A 134 -69.31 -7.91 9.01
CA GLY A 134 -69.30 -7.22 10.31
C GLY A 134 -67.93 -6.71 10.76
N PHE A 135 -66.88 -6.89 9.96
CA PHE A 135 -65.57 -6.30 10.18
C PHE A 135 -65.38 -5.05 9.32
N LEU A 136 -64.81 -4.01 9.92
CA LEU A 136 -64.42 -2.78 9.24
C LEU A 136 -62.95 -2.87 8.83
N TYR A 137 -62.69 -2.79 7.54
CA TYR A 137 -61.35 -2.74 6.96
C TYR A 137 -61.04 -1.28 6.60
N VAL A 138 -60.02 -0.73 7.27
CA VAL A 138 -59.51 0.62 7.00
C VAL A 138 -58.28 0.48 6.12
N PRO A 139 -58.21 1.18 4.97
CA PRO A 139 -57.01 1.18 4.14
C PRO A 139 -55.89 1.92 4.88
N ILE A 140 -54.76 1.26 5.05
CA ILE A 140 -53.55 1.84 5.65
C ILE A 140 -52.48 1.97 4.57
N SER A 141 -51.75 3.08 4.60
CA SER A 141 -50.49 3.24 3.88
C SER A 141 -49.51 2.23 4.46
N SER A 142 -48.80 1.49 3.60
CA SER A 142 -47.65 0.71 4.08
C SER A 142 -46.49 1.68 4.33
N ASP A 143 -46.45 2.19 5.55
CA ASP A 143 -45.34 3.02 6.03
C ASP A 143 -44.06 2.18 6.05
N GLY A 144 -43.03 2.67 5.35
CA GLY A 144 -41.70 2.05 5.31
C GLY A 144 -41.47 1.00 4.21
N GLU A 145 -42.46 0.66 3.38
CA GLU A 145 -42.21 -0.11 2.15
C GLU A 145 -41.73 0.82 1.03
N GLY A 146 -40.52 0.61 0.52
CA GLY A 146 -39.99 1.34 -0.63
C GLY A 146 -40.66 0.90 -1.94
N ASP A 147 -40.71 1.79 -2.93
CA ASP A 147 -41.27 1.52 -4.25
C ASP A 147 -40.20 1.38 -5.34
N ALA A 148 -40.62 1.14 -6.59
CA ALA A 148 -39.68 1.03 -7.69
C ALA A 148 -38.95 2.36 -7.97
N TYR A 149 -39.56 3.51 -7.66
CA TYR A 149 -38.92 4.80 -7.76
C TYR A 149 -37.81 4.97 -6.71
N ASP A 150 -38.02 4.52 -5.47
CA ASP A 150 -37.00 4.56 -4.42
C ASP A 150 -35.74 3.78 -4.83
N ILE A 151 -35.91 2.59 -5.41
CA ILE A 151 -34.79 1.77 -5.91
C ILE A 151 -34.03 2.48 -7.04
N LEU A 152 -34.74 3.12 -7.97
CA LEU A 152 -34.13 3.88 -9.07
C LEU A 152 -33.41 5.14 -8.56
N LYS A 153 -34.01 5.82 -7.58
CA LYS A 153 -33.44 6.98 -6.90
C LYS A 153 -32.20 6.62 -6.12
N GLU A 154 -32.20 5.52 -5.38
CA GLU A 154 -31.02 5.02 -4.66
C GLU A 154 -29.83 4.83 -5.61
N LEU A 155 -30.06 4.31 -6.82
CA LEU A 155 -29.03 4.18 -7.86
C LEU A 155 -28.61 5.52 -8.51
N GLY A 156 -29.25 6.63 -8.15
CA GLY A 156 -29.02 7.95 -8.72
C GLY A 156 -29.57 8.13 -10.14
N LEU A 157 -30.56 7.32 -10.54
CA LEU A 157 -31.13 7.32 -11.89
C LEU A 157 -32.46 8.08 -11.94
N LYS A 158 -32.51 9.18 -12.70
CA LYS A 158 -33.79 9.81 -13.08
C LYS A 158 -34.39 9.08 -14.28
N VAL A 159 -35.60 8.54 -14.11
CA VAL A 159 -36.29 7.73 -15.12
C VAL A 159 -37.53 8.43 -15.63
N PHE A 160 -37.61 8.61 -16.95
CA PHE A 160 -38.81 9.10 -17.63
C PHE A 160 -39.58 7.90 -18.17
N THR A 161 -40.77 7.66 -17.63
CA THR A 161 -41.58 6.50 -17.99
C THR A 161 -43.08 6.81 -17.95
N SER A 162 -43.84 6.13 -18.81
CA SER A 162 -45.31 6.12 -18.76
C SER A 162 -45.86 5.03 -17.82
N SER A 163 -44.98 4.20 -17.27
CA SER A 163 -45.32 3.12 -16.32
C SER A 163 -45.40 3.65 -14.89
N LYS A 164 -46.15 2.93 -14.04
CA LYS A 164 -46.29 3.25 -12.62
C LYS A 164 -45.05 2.77 -11.87
N ILE A 165 -44.27 3.71 -11.36
CA ILE A 165 -43.06 3.46 -10.56
C ILE A 165 -43.25 3.86 -9.09
N HIS A 166 -44.16 4.79 -8.82
CA HIS A 166 -44.51 5.20 -7.46
C HIS A 166 -45.60 4.32 -6.89
N LYS A 167 -45.51 4.02 -5.59
CA LYS A 167 -46.66 3.48 -4.86
C LYS A 167 -47.76 4.55 -4.75
N PRO A 168 -49.04 4.15 -4.81
CA PRO A 168 -50.13 5.10 -4.55
C PRO A 168 -50.11 5.51 -3.07
N GLU A 169 -49.94 6.80 -2.82
CA GLU A 169 -50.08 7.38 -1.47
C GLU A 169 -51.57 7.52 -1.13
N LEU A 170 -51.98 7.03 0.04
CA LEU A 170 -53.34 7.26 0.54
C LEU A 170 -53.42 8.65 1.14
N CYS A 171 -54.53 9.35 0.93
CA CYS A 171 -54.74 10.66 1.54
C CYS A 171 -54.88 10.51 3.06
N GLU A 172 -53.82 10.84 3.80
CA GLU A 172 -53.82 10.77 5.26
C GLU A 172 -54.50 12.00 5.89
N HIS A 173 -55.28 11.75 6.93
CA HIS A 173 -55.81 12.79 7.80
C HIS A 173 -55.22 12.57 9.19
N TYR A 174 -54.03 13.11 9.44
CA TYR A 174 -53.37 13.01 10.74
C TYR A 174 -53.74 14.20 11.66
N PRO A 175 -54.32 13.95 12.85
CA PRO A 175 -54.19 14.84 13.98
C PRO A 175 -52.77 14.73 14.54
N GLU A 176 -52.15 15.88 14.83
CA GLU A 176 -50.78 16.00 15.32
C GLU A 176 -50.48 15.14 16.57
N HIS A 177 -49.21 14.71 16.65
CA HIS A 177 -48.43 14.28 17.82
C HIS A 177 -47.93 12.84 17.78
N MET A 178 -46.63 12.64 17.49
CA MET A 178 -45.76 11.72 18.25
C MET A 178 -44.30 12.20 18.21
N MET A 179 -43.61 11.99 19.34
CA MET A 179 -42.44 12.70 19.86
C MET A 179 -41.12 11.95 19.62
N GLU A 180 -40.04 12.71 19.37
CA GLU A 180 -38.64 12.28 19.34
C GLU A 180 -38.16 11.59 20.63
N ARG A 181 -37.18 10.68 20.50
CA ARG A 181 -36.33 10.25 21.62
C ARG A 181 -34.85 10.41 21.28
N SER A 182 -34.20 11.25 22.07
CA SER A 182 -32.76 11.49 22.09
C SER A 182 -32.00 10.60 23.09
N TYR A 183 -30.71 10.52 22.82
CA TYR A 183 -29.58 9.86 23.48
C TYR A 183 -29.45 10.02 25.00
N SER A 184 -28.74 9.06 25.62
CA SER A 184 -28.01 9.23 26.87
C SER A 184 -26.79 8.30 26.90
N GLY A 185 -25.58 8.86 26.98
CA GLY A 185 -24.32 8.11 27.17
C GLY A 185 -23.96 7.90 28.65
N SER A 186 -22.88 7.16 28.92
CA SER A 186 -21.80 7.55 29.84
C SER A 186 -20.69 6.49 29.91
N THR A 187 -19.50 7.00 30.21
CA THR A 187 -18.14 6.43 30.32
C THR A 187 -17.89 5.51 31.52
N VAL A 188 -16.77 4.74 31.52
CA VAL A 188 -15.66 4.79 32.53
C VAL A 188 -14.51 3.82 32.15
N LEU A 189 -13.29 4.25 32.50
CA LEU A 189 -11.94 3.76 32.21
C LEU A 189 -11.38 2.87 33.35
N THR A 190 -10.61 1.81 33.06
CA THR A 190 -9.58 1.26 33.98
C THR A 190 -8.43 0.55 33.24
N ILE A 191 -7.19 0.73 33.74
CA ILE A 191 -5.88 0.27 33.21
C ILE A 191 -5.33 -0.90 34.07
N LEU A 192 -4.34 -1.63 33.53
CA LEU A 192 -3.22 -2.42 34.14
C LEU A 192 -3.34 -3.94 33.89
N LYS A 193 -2.32 -4.75 33.55
CA LYS A 193 -0.84 -4.64 33.44
C LYS A 193 -0.33 -5.82 32.59
N PHE A 194 0.80 -5.64 31.90
CA PHE A 194 1.54 -6.66 31.14
C PHE A 194 2.57 -7.38 32.03
N ASP A 195 2.77 -8.68 31.83
CA ASP A 195 3.94 -9.44 32.31
C ASP A 195 4.56 -10.23 31.16
N LEU A 196 5.85 -10.02 30.90
CA LEU A 196 6.67 -10.94 30.09
C LEU A 196 8.11 -10.94 30.60
N ARG A 197 8.64 -12.13 30.91
CA ARG A 197 10.07 -12.37 31.19
C ARG A 197 10.56 -13.48 30.28
N ILE A 198 11.64 -13.22 29.54
CA ILE A 198 12.41 -14.23 28.81
C ILE A 198 13.87 -14.05 29.22
N THR A 199 14.52 -15.16 29.59
CA THR A 199 15.97 -15.25 29.81
C THR A 199 16.59 -16.11 28.72
N THR A 200 17.67 -15.65 28.11
CA THR A 200 18.51 -16.44 27.20
C THR A 200 19.94 -16.43 27.69
N THR A 201 20.56 -17.60 27.80
CA THR A 201 22.00 -17.80 28.01
C THR A 201 22.64 -18.28 26.71
N TRP A 202 23.79 -17.71 26.36
CA TRP A 202 24.63 -18.12 25.24
C TRP A 202 25.88 -18.86 25.75
N ARG A 203 26.42 -19.75 24.91
CA ARG A 203 27.61 -20.57 25.13
C ARG A 203 28.55 -20.34 23.94
N GLU A 204 29.81 -19.97 24.19
CA GLU A 204 30.85 -19.70 23.19
C GLU A 204 31.58 -20.97 22.75
N ASN A 205 31.99 -21.03 21.48
CA ASN A 205 32.96 -21.99 20.92
C ASN A 205 33.96 -21.27 20.01
N SER A 206 35.22 -21.72 20.04
CA SER A 206 36.43 -21.09 19.50
C SER A 206 36.80 -21.46 18.05
N CYS A 207 37.52 -20.55 17.37
CA CYS A 207 38.10 -20.74 16.04
C CYS A 207 39.30 -21.71 15.98
N PRO A 208 39.50 -22.44 14.86
CA PRO A 208 40.77 -23.06 14.48
C PRO A 208 41.67 -22.11 13.66
N GLU A 209 42.98 -22.27 13.83
CA GLU A 209 44.02 -21.60 13.04
C GLU A 209 44.25 -22.34 11.72
N ASP A 210 43.90 -21.73 10.59
CA ASP A 210 44.54 -22.01 9.30
C ASP A 210 44.40 -20.80 8.37
N VAL A 211 45.54 -20.34 7.85
CA VAL A 211 45.67 -19.18 6.96
C VAL A 211 45.56 -19.68 5.52
N VAL A 212 44.47 -19.36 4.83
CA VAL A 212 44.37 -19.54 3.37
C VAL A 212 44.78 -18.22 2.71
N ASP A 213 45.95 -18.24 2.11
CA ASP A 213 46.52 -17.18 1.28
C ASP A 213 45.79 -17.11 -0.06
N GLY A 214 44.99 -16.06 -0.22
CA GLY A 214 44.34 -15.70 -1.47
C GLY A 214 44.27 -14.18 -1.53
N ASN A 215 44.91 -13.59 -2.54
CA ASN A 215 44.96 -12.14 -2.74
C ASN A 215 43.53 -11.56 -2.76
N PRO A 216 43.12 -10.76 -1.76
CA PRO A 216 41.75 -10.26 -1.69
C PRO A 216 41.55 -9.20 -2.78
N MET A 217 40.49 -9.36 -3.58
CA MET A 217 40.02 -8.29 -4.44
C MET A 217 39.51 -7.14 -3.54
N GLU A 218 40.22 -6.01 -3.52
CA GLU A 218 39.77 -4.82 -2.80
C GLU A 218 38.59 -4.17 -3.55
N THR A 219 37.37 -4.40 -3.08
CA THR A 219 36.20 -3.63 -3.51
C THR A 219 35.96 -2.48 -2.53
N VAL A 220 36.48 -1.30 -2.85
CA VAL A 220 36.23 -0.07 -2.08
C VAL A 220 34.82 0.44 -2.38
N ARG A 221 33.93 0.30 -1.41
CA ARG A 221 32.54 0.78 -1.48
C ARG A 221 32.45 2.29 -1.25
N LYS A 222 31.74 3.01 -2.12
CA LYS A 222 31.61 4.48 -2.09
C LYS A 222 30.19 4.98 -2.35
N TYR A 223 29.35 4.24 -3.04
CA TYR A 223 28.04 4.68 -3.51
C TYR A 223 26.91 4.16 -2.62
N PHE A 224 26.49 4.97 -1.64
CA PHE A 224 25.45 4.64 -0.65
C PHE A 224 24.23 5.57 -0.74
N PRO A 225 23.44 5.50 -1.82
CA PRO A 225 22.25 6.33 -1.96
C PRO A 225 21.11 5.85 -1.06
N GLU A 226 20.14 6.72 -0.77
CA GLU A 226 18.85 6.32 -0.18
C GLU A 226 17.85 5.91 -1.28
N THR A 227 17.90 6.58 -2.43
CA THR A 227 17.11 6.29 -3.64
C THR A 227 18.05 5.83 -4.76
N TRP A 228 17.84 4.62 -5.25
CA TRP A 228 18.68 4.01 -6.28
C TRP A 228 18.21 4.33 -7.70
N ILE A 229 16.92 4.15 -7.98
CA ILE A 229 16.34 4.34 -9.32
C ILE A 229 15.24 5.40 -9.22
N TRP A 230 15.28 6.39 -10.11
CA TRP A 230 14.27 7.42 -10.25
C TRP A 230 14.22 7.89 -11.70
N ASP A 231 13.55 7.10 -12.55
CA ASP A 231 13.63 7.28 -13.99
C ASP A 231 12.26 7.15 -14.66
N ILE A 232 12.14 7.75 -15.84
CA ILE A 232 10.97 7.61 -16.71
C ILE A 232 11.41 6.99 -18.02
N ILE A 233 10.77 5.89 -18.40
CA ILE A 233 11.08 5.15 -19.62
C ILE A 233 9.86 4.97 -20.51
N SER A 234 10.08 5.05 -21.82
CA SER A 234 9.08 4.69 -22.83
C SER A 234 9.24 3.22 -23.21
N VAL A 235 8.13 2.47 -23.18
CA VAL A 235 8.11 1.05 -23.51
C VAL A 235 7.91 0.87 -25.03
N ASN A 236 8.57 -0.14 -25.60
CA ASN A 236 8.47 -0.44 -27.03
C ASN A 236 7.09 -1.00 -27.43
N SER A 237 6.92 -1.33 -28.71
CA SER A 237 5.71 -1.93 -29.25
C SER A 237 5.43 -3.36 -28.74
N GLU A 238 6.41 -4.02 -28.15
CA GLU A 238 6.25 -5.37 -27.58
C GLU A 238 5.76 -5.35 -26.13
N GLY A 239 5.78 -4.19 -25.48
CA GLY A 239 5.38 -4.07 -24.08
C GLY A 239 6.43 -4.61 -23.10
N LYS A 240 7.70 -4.73 -23.52
CA LYS A 240 8.79 -5.28 -22.69
C LYS A 240 10.03 -4.41 -22.76
N VAL A 241 10.66 -4.19 -21.62
CA VAL A 241 11.95 -3.50 -21.50
C VAL A 241 12.83 -4.28 -20.54
N ASP A 242 14.10 -4.42 -20.91
CA ASP A 242 15.15 -4.97 -20.06
C ASP A 242 16.25 -3.91 -19.92
N LEU A 243 16.49 -3.46 -18.69
CA LEU A 243 17.47 -2.41 -18.37
C LEU A 243 18.59 -3.03 -17.53
N GLU A 244 19.83 -2.92 -18.01
CA GLU A 244 21.00 -3.23 -17.20
C GLU A 244 21.24 -2.06 -16.21
N VAL A 245 21.29 -2.37 -14.92
CA VAL A 245 21.50 -1.41 -13.84
C VAL A 245 22.57 -1.92 -12.87
N THR A 246 23.41 -1.03 -12.36
CA THR A 246 24.44 -1.36 -11.37
C THR A 246 23.88 -1.26 -9.96
N ILE A 247 24.07 -2.31 -9.17
CA ILE A 247 23.61 -2.40 -7.77
C ILE A 247 24.45 -1.45 -6.91
N PRO A 248 23.85 -0.61 -6.06
CA PRO A 248 24.60 0.27 -5.18
C PRO A 248 25.44 -0.48 -4.15
N ASP A 249 26.37 0.23 -3.50
CA ASP A 249 27.28 -0.36 -2.53
C ASP A 249 26.63 -0.69 -1.18
N THR A 250 25.41 -0.20 -0.95
CA THR A 250 24.65 -0.46 0.27
C THR A 250 24.21 -1.93 0.30
N ILE A 251 24.64 -2.64 1.35
CA ILE A 251 24.26 -4.03 1.62
C ILE A 251 22.91 -4.01 2.31
N THR A 252 21.84 -4.13 1.52
CA THR A 252 20.46 -3.93 1.94
C THR A 252 19.52 -4.72 1.03
N GLU A 253 18.23 -4.62 1.31
CA GLU A 253 17.20 -5.01 0.37
C GLU A 253 16.65 -3.76 -0.31
N TRP A 254 16.83 -3.67 -1.62
CA TRP A 254 16.25 -2.61 -2.45
C TRP A 254 14.82 -2.98 -2.79
N LYS A 255 13.88 -2.06 -2.55
CA LYS A 255 12.47 -2.21 -2.89
C LYS A 255 12.16 -1.33 -4.09
N ALA A 256 11.60 -1.93 -5.14
CA ALA A 256 11.31 -1.22 -6.37
C ALA A 256 9.86 -1.43 -6.81
N ASN A 257 9.27 -0.39 -7.38
CA ASN A 257 7.96 -0.44 -8.03
C ASN A 257 7.94 0.49 -9.24
N ALA A 258 6.87 0.38 -10.03
CA ALA A 258 6.69 1.20 -11.21
C ALA A 258 5.20 1.48 -11.43
N PHE A 259 4.89 2.67 -11.94
CA PHE A 259 3.58 2.93 -12.53
C PHE A 259 3.72 3.30 -14.00
N CYS A 260 2.75 2.90 -14.80
CA CYS A 260 2.74 3.09 -16.24
C CYS A 260 1.44 3.72 -16.71
N THR A 261 1.52 4.54 -17.74
CA THR A 261 0.36 5.14 -18.42
C THR A 261 0.38 4.76 -19.89
N SER A 262 -0.75 4.30 -20.40
CA SER A 262 -0.97 3.97 -21.81
C SER A 262 -2.21 4.71 -22.30
N ALA A 263 -2.18 5.20 -23.54
CA ALA A 263 -3.35 5.79 -24.16
C ALA A 263 -4.49 4.77 -24.37
N ASP A 264 -4.15 3.51 -24.63
CA ASP A 264 -5.12 2.47 -24.96
C ASP A 264 -5.65 1.73 -23.72
N THR A 265 -4.77 1.46 -22.75
CA THR A 265 -5.12 0.65 -21.56
C THR A 265 -5.15 1.43 -20.26
N GLY A 266 -4.83 2.72 -20.28
CA GLY A 266 -4.90 3.59 -19.11
C GLY A 266 -3.75 3.40 -18.12
N PHE A 267 -4.05 3.61 -16.83
CA PHE A 267 -3.08 3.56 -15.74
C PHE A 267 -2.84 2.13 -15.25
N GLY A 268 -1.61 1.86 -14.82
CA GLY A 268 -1.18 0.59 -14.25
C GLY A 268 -0.11 0.79 -13.18
N LEU A 269 -0.10 -0.06 -12.17
CA LEU A 269 0.85 -0.05 -11.06
C LEU A 269 1.39 -1.46 -10.88
N SER A 270 2.71 -1.58 -10.73
CA SER A 270 3.36 -2.85 -10.44
C SER A 270 3.28 -3.15 -8.94
N PRO A 271 3.26 -4.44 -8.55
CA PRO A 271 3.62 -4.82 -7.19
C PRO A 271 5.04 -4.36 -6.85
N THR A 272 5.32 -4.16 -5.57
CA THR A 272 6.68 -3.91 -5.07
C THR A 272 7.50 -5.20 -5.18
N VAL A 273 8.63 -5.11 -5.88
CA VAL A 273 9.62 -6.19 -5.99
C VAL A 273 10.87 -5.87 -5.20
N SER A 274 11.71 -6.87 -4.99
CA SER A 274 12.88 -6.73 -4.13
C SER A 274 14.12 -7.31 -4.78
N LEU A 275 15.23 -6.61 -4.61
CA LEU A 275 16.58 -7.06 -4.94
C LEU A 275 17.41 -7.05 -3.67
N ARG A 276 18.06 -8.17 -3.35
CA ARG A 276 18.94 -8.26 -2.20
C ARG A 276 20.39 -7.98 -2.64
N ALA A 277 20.95 -6.87 -2.16
CA ALA A 277 22.38 -6.60 -2.27
C ALA A 277 23.06 -7.23 -1.06
N PHE A 278 23.79 -8.32 -1.28
CA PHE A 278 24.40 -9.08 -0.18
C PHE A 278 25.85 -9.39 -0.46
N GLN A 279 26.69 -9.21 0.55
CA GLN A 279 28.08 -9.61 0.56
C GLN A 279 28.31 -10.46 1.82
N PRO A 280 28.83 -11.70 1.72
CA PRO A 280 29.00 -12.56 2.89
C PRO A 280 30.01 -12.04 3.93
N PHE A 281 30.96 -11.21 3.50
CA PHE A 281 31.96 -10.60 4.38
C PHE A 281 32.05 -9.11 4.12
N PHE A 282 31.76 -8.29 5.13
CA PHE A 282 31.74 -6.84 5.00
C PHE A 282 31.94 -6.12 6.33
N VAL A 283 32.19 -4.81 6.24
CA VAL A 283 32.27 -3.89 7.38
C VAL A 283 31.10 -2.92 7.36
N GLU A 284 30.49 -2.67 8.50
CA GLU A 284 29.50 -1.63 8.72
C GLU A 284 30.06 -0.57 9.66
N LEU A 285 29.85 0.71 9.33
CA LEU A 285 30.29 1.83 10.15
C LEU A 285 29.10 2.41 10.91
N THR A 286 29.18 2.46 12.23
CA THR A 286 28.25 3.22 13.06
C THR A 286 28.81 4.61 13.30
N MET A 287 28.20 5.61 12.67
CA MET A 287 28.57 7.02 12.80
C MET A 287 27.34 7.89 13.01
N PRO A 288 27.44 8.99 13.77
CA PRO A 288 26.36 9.95 13.90
C PRO A 288 26.17 10.74 12.59
N TYR A 289 24.98 11.31 12.41
CA TYR A 289 24.66 12.16 11.26
C TYR A 289 25.55 13.40 11.18
N SER A 290 25.88 14.01 12.33
CA SER A 290 26.73 15.20 12.42
C SER A 290 27.65 15.12 13.62
N VAL A 291 28.83 15.76 13.52
CA VAL A 291 29.83 15.84 14.58
C VAL A 291 30.32 17.28 14.77
N VAL A 292 30.76 17.62 15.97
CA VAL A 292 31.27 18.96 16.30
C VAL A 292 32.78 19.00 16.07
N ARG A 293 33.26 20.01 15.33
CA ARG A 293 34.70 20.20 15.09
C ARG A 293 35.43 20.42 16.41
N GLY A 294 36.53 19.70 16.63
CA GLY A 294 37.34 19.77 17.84
C GLY A 294 36.82 18.93 19.00
N GLU A 295 35.61 18.36 18.91
CA GLU A 295 35.11 17.39 19.88
C GLU A 295 35.36 15.97 19.38
N SER A 296 35.75 15.08 20.29
CA SER A 296 35.95 13.67 19.94
C SER A 296 34.62 12.93 19.95
N PHE A 297 34.37 12.13 18.92
CA PHE A 297 33.25 11.18 18.87
C PHE A 297 33.78 9.75 18.70
N THR A 298 32.95 8.76 19.05
CA THR A 298 33.32 7.35 18.91
C THR A 298 32.82 6.80 17.57
N LEU A 299 33.75 6.55 16.65
CA LEU A 299 33.47 5.81 15.42
C LEU A 299 33.57 4.31 15.71
N LYS A 300 32.53 3.53 15.40
CA LYS A 300 32.56 2.07 15.52
C LYS A 300 32.53 1.43 14.14
N ALA A 301 33.39 0.44 13.92
CA ALA A 301 33.35 -0.41 12.74
C ALA A 301 33.06 -1.84 13.18
N THR A 302 32.00 -2.44 12.64
CA THR A 302 31.61 -3.82 12.89
C THR A 302 31.88 -4.66 11.65
N VAL A 303 32.75 -5.65 11.80
CA VAL A 303 33.04 -6.65 10.77
C VAL A 303 32.04 -7.79 10.93
N PHE A 304 31.36 -8.16 9.85
CA PHE A 304 30.43 -9.29 9.80
C PHE A 304 31.01 -10.42 8.96
N ASN A 305 30.90 -11.65 9.45
CA ASN A 305 31.27 -12.85 8.72
C ASN A 305 30.08 -13.81 8.58
N TYR A 306 29.54 -13.91 7.37
CA TYR A 306 28.52 -14.89 6.97
C TYR A 306 29.08 -16.00 6.07
N LEU A 307 30.41 -16.07 5.87
CA LEU A 307 31.05 -17.19 5.19
C LEU A 307 30.94 -18.45 6.06
N PRO A 308 30.94 -19.67 5.47
CA PRO A 308 30.85 -20.92 6.21
C PRO A 308 32.14 -21.28 6.99
N ALA A 309 33.16 -20.42 6.98
CA ALA A 309 34.46 -20.65 7.60
C ALA A 309 34.82 -19.52 8.58
N CYS A 310 35.60 -19.86 9.60
CA CYS A 310 36.23 -18.86 10.48
C CYS A 310 37.39 -18.21 9.74
N ILE A 311 37.47 -16.88 9.84
CA ILE A 311 38.50 -16.08 9.16
C ILE A 311 39.24 -15.23 10.18
N ARG A 312 40.53 -15.01 9.93
CA ARG A 312 41.37 -14.10 10.70
C ARG A 312 41.42 -12.76 9.97
N VAL A 313 40.97 -11.69 10.62
CA VAL A 313 40.83 -10.37 10.01
C VAL A 313 41.64 -9.34 10.76
N SER A 314 42.33 -8.48 10.03
CA SER A 314 42.92 -7.26 10.57
C SER A 314 42.03 -6.07 10.19
N VAL A 315 41.84 -5.14 11.12
CA VAL A 315 41.02 -3.94 10.89
C VAL A 315 41.87 -2.72 11.18
N SER A 316 41.96 -1.82 10.21
CA SER A 316 42.70 -0.56 10.34
C SER A 316 41.88 0.60 9.82
N LEU A 317 42.16 1.80 10.35
CA LEU A 317 41.59 3.05 9.89
C LEU A 317 42.70 3.84 9.20
N ALA A 318 42.54 4.10 7.91
CA ALA A 318 43.53 4.86 7.13
C ALA A 318 43.68 6.29 7.67
N GLU A 319 44.93 6.77 7.78
CA GLU A 319 45.22 8.12 8.23
C GLU A 319 44.78 9.17 7.20
N SER A 320 44.32 10.33 7.67
CA SER A 320 43.96 11.49 6.85
C SER A 320 44.32 12.79 7.57
N ALA A 321 44.56 13.86 6.81
CA ALA A 321 44.76 15.20 7.37
C ALA A 321 43.49 15.77 8.03
N ASP A 322 42.31 15.25 7.68
CA ASP A 322 41.01 15.78 8.10
C ASP A 322 40.62 15.43 9.53
N PHE A 323 41.23 14.41 10.13
CA PHE A 323 40.89 13.95 11.46
C PHE A 323 42.10 13.34 12.17
N LEU A 324 42.01 13.29 13.50
CA LEU A 324 42.86 12.44 14.33
C LEU A 324 42.04 11.27 14.84
N ALA A 325 42.59 10.07 14.82
CA ALA A 325 41.93 8.89 15.35
C ALA A 325 42.83 8.17 16.36
N VAL A 326 42.27 7.84 17.52
CA VAL A 326 42.95 7.05 18.55
C VAL A 326 42.12 5.79 18.81
N PRO A 327 42.70 4.58 18.74
CA PRO A 327 41.96 3.36 19.04
C PRO A 327 41.43 3.38 20.48
N VAL A 328 40.18 2.96 20.66
CA VAL A 328 39.57 2.86 21.99
C VAL A 328 39.88 1.49 22.58
N GLY A 329 40.71 1.47 23.62
CA GLY A 329 41.17 0.25 24.29
C GLY A 329 42.32 -0.44 23.57
N GLU A 330 42.74 -1.59 24.09
CA GLU A 330 43.73 -2.45 23.44
C GLU A 330 43.09 -3.14 22.23
N GLN A 331 43.59 -2.83 21.03
CA GLN A 331 43.20 -3.51 19.80
C GLN A 331 44.25 -4.57 19.45
N GLU A 332 43.80 -5.79 19.13
CA GLU A 332 44.67 -6.87 18.66
C GLU A 332 45.02 -6.62 17.19
N GLU A 333 46.19 -7.09 16.73
CA GLU A 333 46.58 -6.97 15.32
C GLU A 333 45.63 -7.72 14.38
N SER A 334 45.05 -8.81 14.86
CA SER A 334 44.07 -9.59 14.12
C SER A 334 43.07 -10.25 15.06
N TYR A 335 41.82 -10.37 14.60
CA TYR A 335 40.74 -11.04 15.31
C TYR A 335 40.28 -12.25 14.53
N CYS A 336 39.97 -13.34 15.22
CA CYS A 336 39.25 -14.43 14.58
C CYS A 336 37.73 -14.20 14.66
N ILE A 337 37.05 -14.35 13.53
CA ILE A 337 35.60 -14.21 13.42
C ILE A 337 35.04 -15.46 12.74
N CYS A 338 34.26 -16.25 13.46
CA CYS A 338 33.58 -17.43 12.92
C CYS A 338 32.26 -17.09 12.21
N VAL A 339 31.59 -18.13 11.70
CA VAL A 339 30.31 -18.05 11.00
C VAL A 339 29.25 -17.37 11.87
N ASN A 340 28.58 -16.36 11.32
CA ASN A 340 27.56 -15.55 12.00
C ASN A 340 28.08 -14.78 13.22
N GLU A 341 29.40 -14.67 13.39
CA GLU A 341 30.00 -13.81 14.39
C GLU A 341 30.30 -12.43 13.81
N ARG A 342 30.47 -11.47 14.73
CA ARG A 342 30.85 -10.11 14.40
C ARG A 342 31.85 -9.58 15.40
N LYS A 343 32.81 -8.79 14.92
CA LYS A 343 33.75 -8.07 15.77
C LYS A 343 33.57 -6.58 15.58
N THR A 344 33.50 -5.83 16.68
CA THR A 344 33.44 -4.37 16.65
C THR A 344 34.73 -3.79 17.19
N VAL A 345 35.35 -2.90 16.42
CA VAL A 345 36.46 -2.05 16.83
C VAL A 345 36.02 -0.59 16.84
N ALA A 346 36.66 0.23 17.64
CA ALA A 346 36.25 1.62 17.81
C ALA A 346 37.44 2.57 17.88
N TRP A 347 37.27 3.77 17.33
CA TRP A 347 38.23 4.85 17.39
C TRP A 347 37.57 6.11 17.98
N ALA A 348 38.29 6.78 18.87
CA ALA A 348 38.00 8.14 19.28
C ALA A 348 38.52 9.06 18.19
N VAL A 349 37.61 9.61 17.39
CA VAL A 349 37.92 10.44 16.23
C VAL A 349 37.65 11.90 16.57
N THR A 350 38.66 12.75 16.38
CA THR A 350 38.55 14.21 16.52
C THR A 350 38.68 14.86 15.13
N PRO A 351 37.60 15.43 14.58
CA PRO A 351 37.61 16.08 13.27
C PRO A 351 38.33 17.44 13.33
N ARG A 352 39.17 17.70 12.33
CA ARG A 352 39.94 18.96 12.15
C ARG A 352 39.37 19.83 11.05
N SER A 353 39.07 19.24 9.90
CA SER A 353 38.48 19.94 8.75
C SER A 353 36.98 20.19 8.96
N LEU A 354 36.44 21.24 8.35
CA LEU A 354 35.01 21.54 8.37
C LEU A 354 34.32 20.88 7.18
N GLY A 355 33.18 20.24 7.46
CA GLY A 355 32.25 19.73 6.45
C GLY A 355 32.72 18.46 5.73
N LYS A 356 31.88 18.06 4.77
CA LYS A 356 32.20 17.25 3.62
C LYS A 356 31.43 17.81 2.43
#